data_AF-A0A3L7Q0S6-F1
#
_entry.id   AF-A0A3L7Q0S6-F1
#
_cell.length_a   1.000
_cell.length_b   1.000
_cell.length_c   1.000
_cell.angle_alpha   90.00
_cell.angle_beta   90.00
_cell.angle_gamma   90.00
#
_symmetry.space_group_name_H-M   'P 1'
#
loop_
_entity.id
_entity.type
_entity.pdbx_description
1 polymer ?
#
loop_
_entity_poly.entity_id
_entity_poly.type
_entity_poly.pdbx_seq_one_letter_code
_entity_poly.pdbx_strand_id
1 'polypeptide(L)'
;MLGPLCPHSAWRTNSGYAYCRDFAPRSKSLKENSRQFPRHHPQSAHNLTLAQFRLLTDPLPPKPQVRLNCCFATGVHSAIRVAWAFWKSFEVAVEDPVKELNGPALILALKTAVAIASILLALSLVALKAGKVRLHGQINLVFFLAVMATLVGFEVVLRLVHPGIYDWIKEDPVLLARLRIHLCFAIPSALLLPVMLYTGFAKKAIHIKLAVLFGILWIGTAVTGIFGLPHG
;
A
#
# COMPACT_ATOMS: atom_id res chain seq x y z
N MET A 1 3.18 -13.32 -44.18
CA MET A 1 2.58 -12.64 -43.02
C MET A 1 3.35 -13.07 -41.78
N LEU A 2 4.39 -12.33 -41.41
CA LEU A 2 5.22 -12.55 -40.22
C LEU A 2 5.38 -11.18 -39.57
N GLY A 3 4.81 -11.01 -38.38
CA GLY A 3 4.92 -9.77 -37.60
C GLY A 3 6.34 -9.60 -37.02
N PRO A 4 6.76 -8.36 -36.72
CA PRO A 4 8.13 -8.11 -36.27
C PRO A 4 8.33 -8.63 -34.84
N LEU A 5 9.31 -9.53 -34.71
CA LEU A 5 9.88 -9.97 -33.44
C LEU A 5 10.53 -8.78 -32.71
N CYS A 6 10.15 -8.55 -31.46
CA CYS A 6 10.85 -7.60 -30.60
C CYS A 6 12.29 -8.10 -30.33
N PRO A 7 13.32 -7.24 -30.42
CA PRO A 7 14.70 -7.65 -30.19
C PRO A 7 14.94 -7.91 -28.71
N HIS A 8 15.39 -9.13 -28.43
CA HIS A 8 15.69 -9.68 -27.12
C HIS A 8 17.16 -9.43 -26.75
N SER A 9 17.60 -8.17 -26.70
CA SER A 9 19.02 -7.90 -26.40
C SER A 9 19.24 -6.52 -25.78
N ALA A 10 19.23 -6.46 -24.44
CA ALA A 10 20.11 -5.63 -23.61
C ALA A 10 19.62 -5.61 -22.14
N TRP A 11 19.62 -6.74 -21.46
CA TRP A 11 19.62 -6.74 -20.00
C TRP A 11 21.06 -6.62 -19.52
N ARG A 12 21.60 -5.40 -19.60
CA ARG A 12 22.86 -5.06 -18.94
C ARG A 12 22.56 -4.97 -17.44
N THR A 13 22.99 -5.97 -16.69
CA THR A 13 22.96 -5.99 -15.22
C THR A 13 23.87 -4.89 -14.71
N ASN A 14 23.29 -3.74 -14.39
CA ASN A 14 23.95 -2.79 -13.51
C ASN A 14 22.93 -2.24 -12.54
N SER A 15 23.26 -2.36 -11.26
CA SER A 15 22.56 -1.93 -10.07
C SER A 15 22.01 -0.51 -10.24
N GLY A 16 20.76 -0.41 -10.68
CA GLY A 16 20.15 0.87 -11.00
C GLY A 16 18.66 0.66 -11.13
N TYR A 17 17.94 0.97 -10.05
CA TYR A 17 16.49 1.09 -10.09
C TYR A 17 16.16 2.20 -11.10
N ALA A 18 15.89 1.79 -12.34
CA ALA A 18 15.24 2.63 -13.34
C ALA A 18 13.81 2.88 -12.85
N TYR A 19 13.68 3.85 -11.96
CA TYR A 19 12.45 4.61 -11.85
C TYR A 19 12.22 5.17 -13.26
N CYS A 20 11.15 4.78 -13.93
CA CYS A 20 10.56 5.62 -14.97
C CYS A 20 10.12 6.92 -14.27
N ARG A 21 11.08 7.79 -13.96
CA ARG A 21 10.82 9.22 -14.04
C ARG A 21 10.67 9.44 -15.53
N ASP A 22 9.43 9.63 -15.95
CA ASP A 22 9.16 10.61 -16.98
C ASP A 22 9.77 11.92 -16.46
N PHE A 23 11.06 12.08 -16.76
CA PHE A 23 11.74 13.34 -16.80
C PHE A 23 11.08 14.06 -17.98
N ALA A 24 9.90 14.64 -17.73
CA ALA A 24 9.52 15.82 -18.45
C ALA A 24 10.76 16.72 -18.41
N PRO A 25 11.33 17.11 -19.56
CA PRO A 25 12.48 18.01 -19.54
C PRO A 25 12.04 19.22 -18.73
N ARG A 26 12.63 19.36 -17.54
CA ARG A 26 12.60 20.60 -16.78
C ARG A 26 13.17 21.59 -17.77
N SER A 27 12.28 22.36 -18.41
CA SER A 27 12.64 23.45 -19.29
C SER A 27 13.66 24.23 -18.50
N LYS A 28 14.93 24.07 -18.90
CA LYS A 28 15.98 24.93 -18.41
C LYS A 28 15.43 26.29 -18.74
N SER A 29 15.21 27.06 -17.68
CA SER A 29 15.06 28.50 -17.74
C SER A 29 16.10 28.96 -18.76
N LEU A 30 15.62 29.25 -19.96
CA LEU A 30 16.23 30.20 -20.84
C LEU A 30 16.22 31.47 -19.98
N LYS A 31 17.29 31.66 -19.21
CA LYS A 31 17.78 32.99 -18.90
C LYS A 31 18.16 33.55 -20.25
N GLU A 32 17.12 34.05 -20.89
CA GLU A 32 17.15 34.75 -22.14
C GLU A 32 18.04 35.95 -21.91
N ASN A 33 19.22 35.81 -22.49
CA ASN A 33 20.23 36.83 -22.63
C ASN A 33 19.58 37.98 -23.41
N SER A 34 18.99 38.92 -22.68
CA SER A 34 18.46 40.18 -23.20
C SER A 34 19.65 41.09 -23.52
N ARG A 35 20.33 40.80 -24.63
CA ARG A 35 21.14 41.77 -25.34
C ARG A 35 20.84 41.68 -26.84
N GLN A 36 20.64 42.87 -27.41
CA GLN A 36 20.49 43.20 -28.82
C GLN A 36 19.14 42.90 -29.48
N PHE A 37 18.25 43.89 -29.37
CA PHE A 37 17.30 44.24 -30.42
C PHE A 37 18.05 44.95 -31.58
N PRO A 38 18.09 44.38 -32.79
CA PRO A 38 18.25 45.17 -34.00
C PRO A 38 16.90 45.79 -34.40
N ARG A 39 16.89 47.12 -34.62
CA ARG A 39 15.78 47.80 -35.29
C ARG A 39 15.75 47.34 -36.76
N HIS A 40 14.67 46.70 -37.19
CA HIS A 40 14.39 46.57 -38.62
C HIS A 40 12.92 46.84 -38.96
N HIS A 41 12.79 47.83 -39.84
CA HIS A 41 11.80 48.15 -40.87
C HIS A 41 10.36 47.63 -40.79
N PRO A 42 9.37 48.51 -41.09
CA PRO A 42 7.99 48.12 -41.33
C PRO A 42 7.90 47.47 -42.72
N GLN A 43 7.73 46.14 -42.78
CA GLN A 43 7.30 45.45 -43.99
C GLN A 43 5.93 44.79 -43.77
N SER A 44 4.96 45.35 -44.49
CA SER A 44 3.79 44.70 -45.12
C SER A 44 3.00 43.65 -44.32
N ALA A 45 1.82 44.08 -43.86
CA ALA A 45 0.88 43.36 -43.02
C ALA A 45 -0.07 42.39 -43.77
N HIS A 46 0.32 41.76 -44.88
CA HIS A 46 -0.65 41.04 -45.73
C HIS A 46 -0.52 39.51 -45.88
N ASN A 47 0.44 38.82 -45.24
CA ASN A 47 0.62 37.37 -45.43
C ASN A 47 0.62 36.52 -44.13
N LEU A 48 0.01 37.01 -43.05
CA LEU A 48 0.12 36.42 -41.70
C LEU A 48 -1.06 35.52 -41.28
N THR A 49 -1.87 34.99 -42.21
CA THR A 49 -3.12 34.27 -41.87
C THR A 49 -3.10 32.76 -42.09
N LEU A 50 -2.11 32.19 -42.78
CA LEU A 50 -2.13 30.75 -43.13
C LEU A 50 -1.11 29.88 -42.37
N ALA A 51 0.02 30.43 -41.92
CA ALA A 51 1.03 29.66 -41.17
C ALA A 51 0.62 29.44 -39.70
N GLN A 52 -0.15 30.35 -39.11
CA GLN A 52 -0.56 30.29 -37.71
C GLN A 52 -1.72 29.31 -37.46
N PHE A 53 -2.50 28.97 -38.50
CA PHE A 53 -3.61 28.04 -38.40
C PHE A 53 -3.18 26.56 -38.42
N ARG A 54 -2.01 26.23 -39.03
CA ARG A 54 -1.50 24.85 -39.07
C ARG A 54 -1.02 24.32 -37.70
N LEU A 55 -0.52 25.19 -36.83
CA LEU A 55 -0.05 24.82 -35.49
C LEU A 55 -1.19 24.43 -34.52
N LEU A 56 -2.46 24.69 -34.86
CA LEU A 56 -3.61 24.40 -34.01
C LEU A 56 -4.32 23.08 -34.37
N THR A 57 -3.91 22.42 -35.45
CA THR A 57 -4.53 21.18 -35.96
C THR A 57 -3.64 19.96 -35.83
N ASP A 58 -2.43 20.09 -35.27
CA ASP A 58 -1.59 18.93 -35.02
C ASP A 58 -2.29 18.02 -34.01
N PRO A 59 -2.56 16.74 -34.37
CA PRO A 59 -3.18 15.80 -33.46
C PRO A 59 -2.32 15.71 -32.20
N LEU A 60 -2.94 16.00 -31.06
CA LEU A 60 -2.29 15.91 -29.76
C LEU A 60 -1.54 14.58 -29.66
N PRO A 61 -0.25 14.59 -29.25
CA PRO A 61 0.50 13.36 -29.11
C PRO A 61 -0.30 12.40 -28.23
N PRO A 62 -0.43 11.12 -28.64
CA PRO A 62 -1.25 10.17 -27.91
C PRO A 62 -0.80 10.18 -26.45
N LYS A 63 -1.75 10.43 -25.53
CA LYS A 63 -1.48 10.42 -24.10
C LYS A 63 -0.70 9.13 -23.80
N PRO A 64 0.44 9.20 -23.08
CA PRO A 64 1.23 8.03 -22.77
C PRO A 64 0.31 7.02 -22.08
N GLN A 65 -0.04 5.97 -22.82
CA GLN A 65 -0.78 4.82 -22.32
C GLN A 65 0.16 4.14 -21.34
N VAL A 66 -0.01 4.47 -20.06
CA VAL A 66 0.78 3.94 -18.97
C VAL A 66 0.63 2.41 -19.02
N ARG A 67 1.69 1.70 -19.43
CA ARG A 67 1.78 0.24 -19.41
C ARG A 67 1.78 -0.26 -17.95
N LEU A 68 0.66 -0.13 -17.24
CA LEU A 68 0.52 -0.48 -15.83
C LEU A 68 0.27 -2.00 -15.63
N ASN A 69 -0.23 -2.69 -16.66
CA ASN A 69 -0.88 -3.99 -16.49
C ASN A 69 0.09 -5.17 -16.28
N CYS A 70 1.29 -5.17 -16.85
CA CYS A 70 2.19 -6.34 -16.74
C CYS A 70 2.98 -6.42 -15.41
N CYS A 71 3.31 -5.29 -14.79
CA CYS A 71 4.08 -5.30 -13.53
C CYS A 71 3.21 -5.44 -12.28
N PHE A 72 1.92 -5.08 -12.36
CA PHE A 72 1.01 -5.18 -11.22
C PHE A 72 0.59 -6.64 -10.98
N ALA A 73 0.31 -7.38 -12.05
CA ALA A 73 -0.12 -8.78 -11.98
C ALA A 73 0.90 -9.69 -11.26
N THR A 74 2.20 -9.50 -11.51
CA THR A 74 3.25 -10.31 -10.86
C THR A 74 3.38 -9.99 -9.37
N GLY A 75 3.23 -8.71 -8.98
CA GLY A 75 3.27 -8.29 -7.58
C GLY A 75 2.10 -8.83 -6.76
N VAL A 76 0.89 -8.83 -7.33
CA VAL A 76 -0.31 -9.37 -6.67
C VAL A 76 -0.18 -10.86 -6.42
N HIS A 77 0.30 -11.63 -7.41
CA HIS A 77 0.46 -13.07 -7.26
C HIS A 77 1.50 -13.42 -6.16
N SER A 78 2.62 -12.70 -6.09
CA SER A 78 3.58 -12.86 -5.00
C SER A 78 3.00 -12.51 -3.64
N ALA A 79 2.23 -11.42 -3.53
CA ALA A 79 1.58 -11.03 -2.27
C ALA A 79 0.55 -12.08 -1.82
N ILE A 80 -0.24 -12.62 -2.75
CA ILE A 80 -1.19 -13.71 -2.46
C ILE A 80 -0.46 -14.95 -1.96
N ARG A 81 0.66 -15.35 -2.57
CA ARG A 81 1.43 -16.52 -2.11
C ARG A 81 2.00 -16.31 -0.70
N VAL A 82 2.49 -15.12 -0.39
CA VAL A 82 2.99 -14.80 0.96
C VAL A 82 1.84 -14.75 1.96
N ALA A 83 0.71 -14.13 1.61
CA ALA A 83 -0.48 -14.08 2.46
C ALA A 83 -1.06 -15.49 2.69
N TRP A 84 -1.04 -16.36 1.68
CA TRP A 84 -1.44 -17.76 1.80
C TRP A 84 -0.50 -18.55 2.69
N ALA A 85 0.81 -18.37 2.53
CA ALA A 85 1.79 -19.00 3.41
C ALA A 85 1.62 -18.53 4.86
N PHE A 86 1.43 -17.22 5.07
CA PHE A 86 1.11 -16.65 6.37
C PHE A 86 -0.18 -17.26 6.94
N TRP A 87 -1.25 -17.33 6.14
CA TRP A 87 -2.51 -17.95 6.55
C TRP A 87 -2.33 -19.40 6.93
N LYS A 88 -1.57 -20.19 6.16
CA LYS A 88 -1.28 -21.58 6.49
C LYS A 88 -0.46 -21.72 7.78
N SER A 89 0.54 -20.86 8.00
CA SER A 89 1.27 -20.82 9.27
C SER A 89 0.37 -20.40 10.45
N PHE A 90 -0.54 -19.47 10.22
CA PHE A 90 -1.53 -19.04 11.21
C PHE A 90 -2.53 -20.15 11.53
N GLU A 91 -3.05 -20.82 10.50
CA GLU A 91 -3.96 -21.97 10.63
C GLU A 91 -3.31 -23.06 11.46
N VAL A 92 -2.07 -23.46 11.17
CA VAL A 92 -1.33 -24.44 11.98
C VAL A 92 -1.13 -23.95 13.42
N ALA A 93 -0.74 -22.67 13.62
CA ALA A 93 -0.55 -22.11 14.95
C ALA A 93 -1.86 -22.00 15.75
N VAL A 94 -3.00 -21.99 15.09
CA VAL A 94 -4.33 -21.93 15.69
C VAL A 94 -4.93 -23.32 15.86
N GLU A 95 -4.70 -24.25 14.94
CA GLU A 95 -5.34 -25.58 14.91
C GLU A 95 -4.88 -26.49 16.06
N ASP A 96 -3.61 -26.41 16.46
CA ASP A 96 -3.08 -27.17 17.61
C ASP A 96 -3.72 -26.73 18.95
N PRO A 97 -3.80 -25.43 19.30
CA PRO A 97 -4.48 -25.00 20.51
C PRO A 97 -6.01 -24.99 20.42
N VAL A 98 -6.61 -25.08 19.23
CA VAL A 98 -8.06 -25.13 19.02
C VAL A 98 -8.68 -26.47 19.41
N LYS A 99 -7.90 -27.56 19.47
CA LYS A 99 -8.41 -28.84 19.97
C LYS A 99 -8.77 -28.82 21.45
N GLU A 100 -8.18 -27.89 22.21
CA GLU A 100 -8.59 -27.52 23.57
C GLU A 100 -8.98 -26.05 23.59
N LEU A 101 -10.10 -25.72 22.95
CA LEU A 101 -10.51 -24.35 22.66
C LEU A 101 -10.88 -23.55 23.92
N ASN A 102 -9.86 -23.11 24.63
CA ASN A 102 -9.96 -22.36 25.87
C ASN A 102 -9.73 -20.87 25.59
N GLY A 103 -10.42 -19.99 26.33
CA GLY A 103 -10.29 -18.53 26.20
C GLY A 103 -8.83 -18.01 26.14
N PRO A 104 -7.89 -18.52 26.96
CA PRO A 104 -6.48 -18.11 26.93
C PRO A 104 -5.77 -18.38 25.60
N ALA A 105 -6.06 -19.51 24.94
CA ALA A 105 -5.47 -19.86 23.65
C ALA A 105 -5.85 -18.85 22.57
N LEU A 106 -7.13 -18.44 22.55
CA LEU A 106 -7.62 -17.45 21.60
C LEU A 106 -6.92 -16.09 21.80
N ILE A 107 -6.72 -15.68 23.04
CA ILE A 107 -6.00 -14.45 23.39
C ILE A 107 -4.54 -14.52 22.91
N LEU A 108 -3.87 -15.66 23.11
CA LEU A 108 -2.50 -15.85 22.67
C LEU A 108 -2.38 -15.79 21.14
N ALA A 109 -3.34 -16.38 20.43
CA ALA A 109 -3.41 -16.32 18.96
C ALA A 109 -3.59 -14.88 18.46
N LEU A 110 -4.50 -14.11 19.08
CA LEU A 110 -4.70 -12.69 18.75
C LEU A 110 -3.42 -11.87 18.95
N LYS A 111 -2.74 -12.06 20.09
CA LYS A 111 -1.48 -11.38 20.41
C LYS A 111 -0.39 -11.71 19.40
N THR A 112 -0.29 -12.98 19.01
CA THR A 112 0.66 -13.44 17.99
C THR A 112 0.37 -12.82 16.63
N ALA A 113 -0.90 -12.78 16.21
CA ALA A 113 -1.30 -12.14 14.96
C ALA A 113 -0.93 -10.64 14.93
N VAL A 114 -1.25 -9.90 15.99
CA VAL A 114 -0.92 -8.47 16.12
C VAL A 114 0.60 -8.24 16.13
N ALA A 115 1.38 -9.12 16.76
CA ALA A 115 2.83 -9.05 16.76
C ALA A 115 3.40 -9.23 15.35
N ILE A 116 2.97 -10.26 14.61
CA ILE A 116 3.43 -10.50 13.22
C ILE A 116 3.03 -9.33 12.32
N ALA A 117 1.79 -8.85 12.43
CA ALA A 117 1.31 -7.71 11.66
C ALA A 117 2.15 -6.43 11.95
N SER A 118 2.56 -6.22 13.20
CA SER A 118 3.44 -5.11 13.58
C SER A 118 4.84 -5.23 13.00
N ILE A 119 5.40 -6.44 12.93
CA ILE A 119 6.68 -6.70 12.27
C ILE A 119 6.58 -6.40 10.76
N LEU A 120 5.51 -6.85 10.10
CA LEU A 120 5.27 -6.55 8.68
C LEU A 120 5.17 -5.05 8.42
N LEU A 121 4.45 -4.32 9.29
CA LEU A 121 4.36 -2.86 9.20
C LEU A 121 5.74 -2.19 9.37
N ALA A 122 6.53 -2.62 10.35
CA ALA A 122 7.89 -2.10 10.56
C ALA A 122 8.80 -2.35 9.34
N LEU A 123 8.76 -3.56 8.77
CA LEU A 123 9.50 -3.90 7.55
C LEU A 123 9.07 -3.03 6.36
N SER A 124 7.77 -2.73 6.24
CA SER A 124 7.24 -1.83 5.22
C SER A 124 7.80 -0.41 5.35
N LEU A 125 7.94 0.10 6.57
CA LEU A 125 8.54 1.41 6.83
C LEU A 125 10.05 1.43 6.55
N VAL A 126 10.77 0.36 6.90
CA VAL A 126 12.19 0.20 6.56
C VAL A 126 12.39 0.20 5.04
N ALA A 127 11.54 -0.50 4.29
CA ALA A 127 11.58 -0.48 2.83
C ALA A 127 11.35 0.93 2.24
N LEU A 128 10.45 1.71 2.86
CA LEU A 128 10.20 3.10 2.49
C LEU A 128 11.42 3.99 2.77
N LYS A 129 12.05 3.86 3.95
CA LYS A 129 13.28 4.57 4.31
C LYS A 129 14.44 4.24 3.36
N ALA A 130 14.49 3.00 2.85
CA ALA A 130 15.44 2.57 1.84
C ALA A 130 15.12 3.05 0.41
N GLY A 131 14.06 3.84 0.20
CA GLY A 131 13.64 4.35 -1.11
C GLY A 131 12.99 3.30 -2.01
N LYS A 132 12.72 2.09 -1.51
CA LYS A 132 12.14 0.98 -2.29
C LYS A 132 10.62 1.04 -2.29
N VAL A 133 10.06 2.04 -2.97
CA VAL A 133 8.59 2.30 -3.02
C VAL A 133 7.78 1.09 -3.50
N ARG A 134 8.31 0.31 -4.45
CA ARG A 134 7.67 -0.93 -4.93
C ARG A 134 7.55 -2.00 -3.84
N LEU A 135 8.63 -2.22 -3.11
CA LEU A 135 8.67 -3.20 -2.02
C LEU A 135 7.74 -2.77 -0.88
N HIS A 136 7.73 -1.47 -0.54
CA HIS A 136 6.79 -0.90 0.43
C HIS A 136 5.34 -1.22 0.06
N GLY A 137 4.93 -0.97 -1.20
CA GLY A 137 3.57 -1.30 -1.66
C GLY A 137 3.24 -2.79 -1.57
N GLN A 138 4.18 -3.68 -1.91
CA GLN A 138 4.00 -5.14 -1.82
C GLN A 138 3.86 -5.61 -0.38
N ILE A 139 4.74 -5.17 0.53
CA ILE A 139 4.66 -5.52 1.95
C ILE A 139 3.37 -4.97 2.56
N ASN A 140 2.99 -3.73 2.21
CA ASN A 140 1.76 -3.13 2.72
C ASN A 140 0.51 -3.88 2.25
N LEU A 141 0.52 -4.46 1.04
CA LEU A 141 -0.55 -5.33 0.57
C LEU A 141 -0.60 -6.65 1.35
N VAL A 142 0.55 -7.29 1.61
CA VAL A 142 0.61 -8.50 2.45
C VAL A 142 0.10 -8.22 3.87
N PHE A 143 0.54 -7.10 4.45
CA PHE A 143 0.07 -6.63 5.76
C PHE A 143 -1.45 -6.43 5.77
N PHE A 144 -2.01 -5.74 4.76
CA PHE A 144 -3.45 -5.56 4.63
C PHE A 144 -4.20 -6.90 4.56
N LEU A 145 -3.74 -7.83 3.71
CA LEU A 145 -4.36 -9.14 3.59
C LEU A 145 -4.28 -9.94 4.89
N ALA A 146 -3.16 -9.87 5.62
CA ALA A 146 -3.01 -10.53 6.92
C ALA A 146 -3.99 -9.97 7.96
N VAL A 147 -4.18 -8.65 8.02
CA VAL A 147 -5.17 -8.02 8.91
C VAL A 147 -6.59 -8.43 8.53
N MET A 148 -6.94 -8.40 7.23
CA MET A 148 -8.27 -8.82 6.78
C MET A 148 -8.54 -10.31 7.08
N ALA A 149 -7.57 -11.17 6.83
CA ALA A 149 -7.68 -12.59 7.14
C ALA A 149 -7.83 -12.82 8.66
N THR A 150 -7.13 -12.04 9.48
CA THR A 150 -7.27 -12.06 10.93
C THR A 150 -8.69 -11.67 11.35
N LEU A 151 -9.21 -10.54 10.86
CA LEU A 151 -10.56 -10.06 11.20
C LEU A 151 -11.66 -11.06 10.79
N VAL A 152 -11.58 -11.58 9.56
CA VAL A 152 -12.54 -12.58 9.06
C VAL A 152 -12.39 -13.90 9.81
N GLY A 153 -11.16 -14.34 10.08
CA GLY A 153 -10.88 -15.54 10.86
C GLY A 153 -11.47 -15.45 12.26
N PHE A 154 -11.28 -14.32 12.96
CA PHE A 154 -11.87 -14.10 14.28
C PHE A 154 -13.40 -14.08 14.22
N GLU A 155 -14.00 -13.40 13.25
CA GLU A 155 -15.47 -13.41 13.09
C GLU A 155 -16.02 -14.84 12.88
N VAL A 156 -15.36 -15.64 12.05
CA VAL A 156 -15.74 -17.03 11.79
C VAL A 156 -15.59 -17.88 13.05
N VAL A 157 -14.45 -17.79 13.74
CA VAL A 157 -14.20 -18.55 14.98
C VAL A 157 -15.22 -18.19 16.05
N LEU A 158 -15.48 -16.91 16.24
CA LEU A 158 -16.39 -16.41 17.28
C LEU A 158 -17.85 -16.71 16.98
N ARG A 159 -18.29 -16.65 15.72
CA ARG A 159 -19.71 -16.88 15.37
C ARG A 159 -20.05 -18.31 15.05
N LEU A 160 -19.16 -19.05 14.38
CA LEU A 160 -19.47 -20.37 13.84
C LEU A 160 -18.86 -21.52 14.66
N VAL A 161 -17.67 -21.33 15.23
CA VAL A 161 -16.97 -22.43 15.90
C VAL A 161 -17.38 -22.49 17.38
N HIS A 162 -17.31 -21.37 18.12
CA HIS A 162 -17.69 -21.35 19.54
C HIS A 162 -18.33 -20.01 19.96
N PRO A 163 -19.66 -19.87 19.82
CA PRO A 163 -20.38 -18.66 20.24
C PRO A 163 -20.26 -18.36 21.75
N GLY A 164 -20.00 -19.40 22.57
CA GLY A 164 -19.88 -19.28 24.03
C GLY A 164 -18.57 -18.65 24.56
N ILE A 165 -17.55 -18.45 23.73
CA ILE A 165 -16.29 -17.80 24.20
C ILE A 165 -16.57 -16.38 24.70
N TYR A 166 -17.54 -15.69 24.11
CA TYR A 166 -17.91 -14.35 24.52
C TYR A 166 -18.41 -14.30 25.96
N ASP A 167 -19.02 -15.36 26.47
CA ASP A 167 -19.55 -15.37 27.82
C ASP A 167 -18.41 -15.45 28.85
N TRP A 168 -17.37 -16.24 28.58
CA TRP A 168 -16.13 -16.24 29.37
C TRP A 168 -15.45 -14.86 29.40
N ILE A 169 -15.40 -14.15 28.26
CA ILE A 169 -14.83 -12.80 28.22
C ILE A 169 -15.69 -11.79 29.00
N LYS A 170 -17.02 -11.97 29.03
CA LYS A 170 -17.94 -11.09 29.78
C LYS A 170 -17.88 -11.32 31.28
N GLU A 171 -17.56 -12.52 31.73
CA GLU A 171 -17.44 -12.88 33.15
C GLU A 171 -16.28 -12.13 33.83
N ASP A 172 -15.23 -11.77 33.09
CA ASP A 172 -14.13 -10.93 33.60
C ASP A 172 -14.28 -9.46 33.14
N PRO A 173 -14.74 -8.55 34.02
CA PRO A 173 -14.94 -7.14 33.66
C PRO A 173 -13.61 -6.42 33.35
N VAL A 174 -12.48 -6.87 33.90
CA VAL A 174 -11.17 -6.28 33.65
C VAL A 174 -10.71 -6.65 32.24
N LEU A 175 -10.83 -7.93 31.86
CA LEU A 175 -10.51 -8.39 30.51
C LEU A 175 -11.39 -7.68 29.46
N LEU A 176 -12.70 -7.61 29.70
CA LEU A 176 -13.63 -6.92 28.81
C LEU A 176 -13.27 -5.43 28.64
N ALA A 177 -12.91 -4.73 29.72
CA ALA A 177 -12.49 -3.34 29.65
C ALA A 177 -11.23 -3.16 28.80
N ARG A 178 -10.22 -4.02 28.96
CA ARG A 178 -8.99 -3.98 28.16
C ARG A 178 -9.25 -4.29 26.69
N LEU A 179 -10.09 -5.28 26.40
CA LEU A 179 -10.51 -5.61 25.04
C LEU A 179 -11.25 -4.45 24.38
N ARG A 180 -12.15 -3.77 25.09
CA ARG A 180 -12.84 -2.58 24.59
C ARG A 180 -11.86 -1.46 24.23
N ILE A 181 -10.89 -1.18 25.11
CA ILE A 181 -9.85 -0.18 24.84
C ILE A 181 -9.05 -0.57 23.58
N HIS A 182 -8.66 -1.84 23.46
CA HIS A 182 -7.97 -2.34 22.27
C HIS A 182 -8.80 -2.14 21.00
N LEU A 183 -10.07 -2.51 21.02
CA LEU A 183 -11.00 -2.37 19.89
C LEU A 183 -11.22 -0.90 19.49
N CYS A 184 -11.21 0.04 20.44
CA CYS A 184 -11.30 1.47 20.15
C CYS A 184 -10.15 1.97 19.27
N PHE A 185 -8.97 1.34 19.33
CA PHE A 185 -7.86 1.63 18.42
C PHE A 185 -7.88 0.74 17.17
N ALA A 186 -8.19 -0.55 17.33
CA ALA A 186 -8.13 -1.54 16.28
C ALA A 186 -9.18 -1.30 15.18
N ILE A 187 -10.43 -0.99 15.55
CA ILE A 187 -11.53 -0.79 14.58
C ILE A 187 -11.25 0.40 13.66
N PRO A 188 -10.95 1.62 14.17
CA PRO A 188 -10.59 2.74 13.29
C PRO A 188 -9.35 2.45 12.45
N SER A 189 -8.35 1.78 13.02
CA SER A 189 -7.13 1.39 12.30
C SER A 189 -7.43 0.44 11.13
N ALA A 190 -8.25 -0.58 11.35
CA ALA A 190 -8.67 -1.54 10.33
C ALA A 190 -9.46 -0.87 9.20
N LEU A 191 -10.35 0.06 9.52
CA LEU A 191 -11.12 0.82 8.52
C LEU A 191 -10.24 1.78 7.70
N LEU A 192 -9.16 2.31 8.30
CA LEU A 192 -8.20 3.17 7.60
C LEU A 192 -7.40 2.42 6.52
N LEU A 193 -7.15 1.12 6.70
CA LEU A 193 -6.36 0.32 5.75
C LEU A 193 -6.91 0.31 4.30
N PRO A 194 -8.17 -0.05 4.03
CA PRO A 194 -8.70 -0.03 2.67
C PRO A 194 -8.72 1.40 2.08
N VAL A 195 -8.98 2.42 2.92
CA VAL A 195 -8.93 3.83 2.50
C VAL A 195 -7.51 4.23 2.11
N MET A 196 -6.50 3.80 2.86
CA MET A 196 -5.09 4.03 2.55
C MET A 196 -4.64 3.31 1.29
N LEU A 197 -5.11 2.07 1.09
CA LEU A 197 -4.84 1.29 -0.11
C LEU A 197 -5.38 2.02 -1.34
N TYR A 198 -6.64 2.49 -1.29
CA TYR A 198 -7.26 3.25 -2.37
C TYR A 198 -6.56 4.60 -2.62
N THR A 199 -6.34 5.38 -1.56
CA THR A 199 -5.73 6.73 -1.69
C THR A 199 -4.25 6.68 -2.09
N GLY A 200 -3.54 5.58 -1.82
CA GLY A 200 -2.16 5.37 -2.24
C GLY A 200 -1.97 5.43 -3.77
N PHE A 201 -3.00 5.06 -4.54
CA PHE A 201 -2.97 5.14 -6.00
C PHE A 201 -3.36 6.52 -6.53
N ALA A 202 -4.26 7.25 -5.84
CA ALA A 202 -4.86 8.47 -6.37
C ALA A 202 -4.21 9.76 -5.85
N LYS A 203 -3.95 9.88 -4.54
CA LYS A 203 -3.63 11.16 -3.88
C LYS A 203 -2.58 10.99 -2.77
N LYS A 204 -1.30 11.08 -3.14
CA LYS A 204 -0.14 10.89 -2.23
C LYS A 204 -0.18 11.77 -0.98
N ALA A 205 -0.58 13.04 -1.09
CA ALA A 205 -0.64 13.95 0.04
C ALA A 205 -1.67 13.50 1.10
N ILE A 206 -2.82 12.99 0.68
CA ILE A 206 -3.84 12.45 1.58
C ILE A 206 -3.35 11.15 2.18
N HIS A 207 -2.77 10.26 1.36
CA HIS A 207 -2.22 8.99 1.82
C HIS A 207 -1.20 9.17 2.95
N ILE A 208 -0.28 10.16 2.85
CA ILE A 208 0.70 10.43 3.90
C ILE A 208 0.03 10.84 5.22
N LYS A 209 -0.98 11.73 5.17
CA LYS A 209 -1.72 12.14 6.38
C LYS A 209 -2.45 10.94 7.02
N LEU A 210 -3.09 10.12 6.19
CA LEU A 210 -3.76 8.90 6.66
C LEU A 210 -2.75 7.88 7.22
N ALA A 211 -1.57 7.75 6.63
CA ALA A 211 -0.52 6.85 7.10
C ALA A 211 0.00 7.25 8.48
N VAL A 212 0.15 8.54 8.74
CA VAL A 212 0.54 9.04 10.08
C VAL A 212 -0.56 8.74 11.10
N LEU A 213 -1.82 9.05 10.77
CA LEU A 213 -2.97 8.76 11.64
C LEU A 213 -3.08 7.25 11.93
N PHE A 214 -2.95 6.43 10.89
CA PHE A 214 -2.94 4.98 10.98
C PHE A 214 -1.81 4.49 11.88
N GLY A 215 -0.59 5.03 11.74
CA GLY A 215 0.54 4.68 12.58
C GLY A 215 0.28 4.93 14.07
N ILE A 216 -0.33 6.07 14.42
CA ILE A 216 -0.70 6.39 15.80
C ILE A 216 -1.72 5.37 16.35
N LEU A 217 -2.79 5.11 15.60
CA LEU A 217 -3.82 4.15 16.00
C LEU A 217 -3.28 2.71 16.08
N TRP A 218 -2.40 2.34 15.15
CA TRP A 218 -1.77 1.01 15.14
C TRP A 218 -0.85 0.82 16.33
N ILE A 219 -0.05 1.83 16.71
CA ILE A 219 0.76 1.77 17.93
C ILE A 219 -0.12 1.54 19.16
N GLY A 220 -1.24 2.26 19.27
CA GLY A 220 -2.23 2.01 20.34
C GLY A 220 -2.76 0.57 20.33
N THR A 221 -3.09 0.05 19.15
CA THR A 221 -3.54 -1.35 18.95
C THR A 221 -2.47 -2.35 19.37
N ALA A 222 -1.22 -2.17 18.93
CA ALA A 222 -0.11 -3.06 19.25
C ALA A 222 0.22 -3.05 20.74
N VAL A 223 0.29 -1.86 21.37
CA VAL A 223 0.59 -1.74 22.80
C VAL A 223 -0.51 -2.38 23.64
N THR A 224 -1.78 -2.07 23.36
CA THR A 224 -2.91 -2.63 24.12
C THR A 224 -3.10 -4.12 23.87
N GLY A 225 -2.83 -4.62 22.66
CA GLY A 225 -2.95 -6.04 22.33
C GLY A 225 -1.81 -6.89 22.92
N ILE A 226 -0.57 -6.42 22.83
CA ILE A 226 0.60 -7.16 23.30
C ILE A 226 0.74 -7.09 24.82
N PHE A 227 0.59 -5.91 25.41
CA PHE A 227 0.84 -5.69 26.85
C PHE A 227 -0.43 -5.66 27.70
N GLY A 228 -1.58 -5.34 27.12
CA GLY A 228 -2.83 -5.24 27.87
C GLY A 228 -3.46 -6.59 28.21
N LEU A 229 -3.29 -7.61 27.36
CA LEU A 229 -3.91 -8.92 27.58
C LEU A 229 -3.07 -9.77 28.57
N PRO A 230 -3.73 -10.46 29.52
CA PRO A 230 -3.04 -11.32 30.48
C PRO A 230 -2.23 -12.40 29.76
N HIS A 231 -1.05 -12.69 30.31
CA HIS A 231 -0.20 -13.79 29.88
C HIS A 231 -0.69 -14.94 30.75
N GLY A 232 -1.36 -15.92 30.14
CA GLY A 232 -1.92 -17.06 30.86
C GLY A 232 -0.89 -17.80 31.70
#